data_AF-A0A672IH64-F1
#
_entry.id   AF-A0A672IH64-F1
#
_cell.length_a   1.000
_cell.length_b   1.000
_cell.length_c   1.000
_cell.angle_alpha   90.00
_cell.angle_beta   90.00
_cell.angle_gamma   90.00
#
_symmetry.space_group_name_H-M   'P 1'
#
loop_
_entity.id
_entity.type
_entity.pdbx_description
1 polymer ?
#
loop_
_entity_poly.entity_id
_entity_poly.type
_entity_poly.pdbx_seq_one_letter_code
_entity_poly.pdbx_strand_id
1 'polypeptide(L)'
;LERGFDLLLNLRPLFLPLYSAVVLVACSGNLLLLVLIWRNKRRHNTTNFLIGNLALVDLVMCVFCVPATASYAFDRRGWVFGRHMCHFVSVMQSAAVYAAVLSLTAIAVDRYVVVAYPIRRRAGWQFCWGLVVLIWLFSLALSAPTALHTLHLDLRAAGVQVQVCEEFWDGQERGRLVYSCFILLFSYFVPLAAVSISYCAISYRLRQRTARPEVRYAQAAWSRRRRKTFCLLLVSVLCFAFSWLPLQVVNLIRDLDTDFSILGKNYVNIIQVSSHLLAMSSACYNPFIYASLHKKFLSCVCRHFPSRRRRKGKDRGQGSSVLTVSHRLPRLHTSTTLADLPAAVTHSFSHGNYA
;
A
#
# COMPACT_ATOMS: atom_id res chain seq x y z
N LEU A 1 27.28 27.50 0.91
CA LEU A 1 26.85 26.20 0.33
C LEU A 1 27.93 25.13 0.48
N GLU A 2 29.20 25.41 0.18
CA GLU A 2 30.29 24.42 0.24
C GLU A 2 30.39 23.68 1.59
N ARG A 3 30.42 24.39 2.73
CA ARG A 3 30.45 23.75 4.06
C ARG A 3 29.29 22.78 4.32
N GLY A 4 28.07 23.11 3.85
CA GLY A 4 26.91 22.25 4.01
C GLY A 4 26.94 21.01 3.10
N PHE A 5 27.47 21.16 1.89
CA PHE A 5 27.66 20.07 0.96
C PHE A 5 28.78 19.12 1.41
N ASP A 6 29.89 19.63 1.94
CA ASP A 6 30.95 18.81 2.52
C ASP A 6 30.46 18.06 3.77
N LEU A 7 29.60 18.68 4.60
CA LEU A 7 28.95 17.99 5.72
C LEU A 7 28.05 16.83 5.24
N LEU A 8 27.28 17.04 4.17
CA LEU A 8 26.48 15.97 3.55
C LEU A 8 27.38 14.82 3.03
N LEU A 9 28.50 15.14 2.37
CA LEU A 9 29.46 14.16 1.87
C LEU A 9 30.12 13.37 3.01
N ASN A 10 30.40 14.00 4.15
CA ASN A 10 30.88 13.30 5.35
C ASN A 10 29.85 12.32 5.92
N LEU A 11 28.55 12.59 5.72
CA LEU A 11 27.45 11.69 6.12
C LEU A 11 27.09 10.64 5.05
N ARG A 12 27.77 10.64 3.90
CA ARG A 12 27.62 9.61 2.85
C ARG A 12 27.70 8.16 3.36
N PRO A 13 28.64 7.75 4.23
CA PRO A 13 28.67 6.38 4.77
C PRO A 13 27.45 6.02 5.64
N LEU A 14 26.67 7.00 6.12
CA LEU A 14 25.42 6.77 6.83
C LEU A 14 24.24 6.67 5.87
N PHE A 15 24.10 7.63 4.95
CA PHE A 15 22.94 7.70 4.06
C PHE A 15 22.93 6.64 2.96
N LEU A 16 24.08 6.29 2.37
CA LEU A 16 24.12 5.29 1.28
C LEU A 16 23.61 3.90 1.71
N PRO A 17 24.02 3.35 2.88
CA PRO A 17 23.45 2.11 3.38
C PRO A 17 21.95 2.21 3.65
N LEU A 18 21.46 3.35 4.15
CA LEU A 18 20.03 3.57 4.42
C LEU A 18 19.21 3.58 3.11
N TYR A 19 19.65 4.33 2.09
CA TYR A 19 19.04 4.30 0.76
C TYR A 19 19.04 2.89 0.17
N SER A 20 20.16 2.18 0.29
CA SER A 20 20.29 0.80 -0.18
C SER A 20 19.32 -0.13 0.55
N ALA A 21 19.17 0.01 1.88
CA ALA A 21 18.22 -0.77 2.66
C ALA A 21 16.78 -0.48 2.25
N VAL A 22 16.41 0.79 2.04
CA VAL A 22 15.08 1.18 1.54
C VAL A 22 14.81 0.53 0.18
N VAL A 23 15.74 0.65 -0.78
CA VAL A 23 15.60 0.05 -2.12
C VAL A 23 15.45 -1.47 -2.02
N LEU A 24 16.29 -2.16 -1.23
CA LEU A 24 16.23 -3.61 -1.07
C LEU A 24 14.90 -4.07 -0.47
N VAL A 25 14.45 -3.43 0.61
CA VAL A 25 13.20 -3.79 1.30
C VAL A 25 11.99 -3.47 0.41
N ALA A 26 11.95 -2.29 -0.20
CA ALA A 26 10.85 -1.89 -1.08
C ALA A 26 10.78 -2.76 -2.33
N CYS A 27 11.91 -3.01 -3.01
CA CYS A 27 11.94 -3.85 -4.21
C CYS A 27 11.51 -5.29 -3.90
N SER A 28 12.11 -5.91 -2.89
CA SER A 28 11.77 -7.30 -2.52
C SER A 28 10.32 -7.43 -2.06
N GLY A 29 9.83 -6.50 -1.26
CA GLY A 29 8.45 -6.48 -0.76
C GLY A 29 7.42 -6.28 -1.86
N ASN A 30 7.60 -5.27 -2.71
CA ASN A 30 6.65 -4.94 -3.78
C ASN A 30 6.67 -6.01 -4.89
N LEU A 31 7.84 -6.57 -5.23
CA LEU A 31 7.93 -7.69 -6.16
C LEU A 31 7.20 -8.92 -5.62
N LEU A 32 7.41 -9.27 -4.35
CA LEU A 32 6.69 -10.38 -3.72
C LEU A 32 5.17 -10.15 -3.71
N LEU A 33 4.73 -8.93 -3.43
CA LEU A 33 3.30 -8.56 -3.46
C LEU A 33 2.71 -8.78 -4.87
N LEU A 34 3.40 -8.32 -5.92
CA LEU A 34 2.99 -8.55 -7.32
C LEU A 34 2.91 -10.04 -7.66
N VAL A 35 3.94 -10.82 -7.32
CA VAL A 35 3.97 -12.28 -7.58
C VAL A 35 2.79 -12.98 -6.90
N LEU A 36 2.43 -12.58 -5.68
CA LEU A 36 1.34 -13.19 -4.93
C LEU A 36 -0.05 -12.81 -5.46
N ILE A 37 -0.20 -11.59 -5.98
CA ILE A 37 -1.42 -11.18 -6.69
C ILE A 37 -1.55 -11.99 -7.97
N TRP A 38 -0.49 -12.07 -8.77
CA TRP A 38 -0.47 -12.76 -10.06
C TRP A 38 -0.72 -14.27 -9.95
N ARG A 39 -0.10 -14.96 -8.98
CA ARG A 39 -0.27 -16.41 -8.80
C ARG A 39 -1.68 -16.81 -8.35
N ASN A 40 -2.48 -15.90 -7.79
CA ASN A 40 -3.77 -16.26 -7.20
C ASN A 40 -4.96 -15.79 -8.05
N LYS A 41 -5.24 -16.51 -9.14
CA LYS A 41 -6.34 -16.22 -10.09
C LYS A 41 -7.71 -16.02 -9.44
N ARG A 42 -8.02 -16.70 -8.32
CA ARG A 42 -9.31 -16.51 -7.59
C ARG A 42 -9.44 -15.15 -6.90
N ARG A 43 -8.34 -14.36 -6.84
CA ARG A 43 -8.26 -13.08 -6.14
C ARG A 43 -8.17 -11.87 -7.08
N HIS A 44 -8.31 -12.04 -8.40
CA HIS A 44 -8.37 -10.89 -9.30
C HIS A 44 -9.68 -10.12 -9.04
N ASN A 45 -9.58 -9.09 -8.19
CA ASN A 45 -10.62 -8.12 -7.91
C ASN A 45 -10.01 -6.73 -8.09
N THR A 46 -10.87 -5.71 -8.23
CA THR A 46 -10.46 -4.34 -8.52
C THR A 46 -9.38 -3.84 -7.54
N THR A 47 -9.60 -4.03 -6.23
CA THR A 47 -8.61 -3.61 -5.22
C THR A 47 -7.25 -4.30 -5.39
N ASN A 48 -7.18 -5.59 -5.68
CA ASN A 48 -5.88 -6.25 -5.86
C ASN A 48 -5.17 -5.77 -7.13
N PHE A 49 -5.92 -5.35 -8.16
CA PHE A 49 -5.35 -4.71 -9.34
C PHE A 49 -4.78 -3.33 -9.00
N LEU A 50 -5.50 -2.52 -8.20
CA LEU A 50 -5.03 -1.21 -7.72
C LEU A 50 -3.84 -1.33 -6.75
N ILE A 51 -3.83 -2.33 -5.87
CA ILE A 51 -2.66 -2.65 -5.03
C ILE A 51 -1.47 -3.08 -5.91
N GLY A 52 -1.72 -3.82 -6.99
CA GLY A 52 -0.70 -4.14 -7.98
C GLY A 52 -0.15 -2.90 -8.68
N ASN A 53 -1.01 -1.94 -9.04
CA ASN A 53 -0.58 -0.66 -9.60
C ASN A 53 0.33 0.11 -8.62
N LEU A 54 -0.06 0.21 -7.34
CA LEU A 54 0.78 0.81 -6.29
C LEU A 54 2.16 0.13 -6.21
N ALA A 55 2.19 -1.21 -6.17
CA ALA A 55 3.44 -1.96 -6.10
C ALA A 55 4.32 -1.75 -7.34
N LEU A 56 3.71 -1.60 -8.52
CA LEU A 56 4.44 -1.31 -9.76
C LEU A 56 5.05 0.10 -9.76
N VAL A 57 4.26 1.11 -9.35
CA VAL A 57 4.75 2.49 -9.18
C VAL A 57 5.92 2.54 -8.21
N ASP A 58 5.78 1.90 -7.04
CA ASP A 58 6.82 1.84 -6.02
C ASP A 58 8.09 1.15 -6.55
N LEU A 59 7.96 0.08 -7.35
CA LEU A 59 9.10 -0.59 -7.96
C LEU A 59 9.84 0.30 -8.96
N VAL A 60 9.12 1.00 -9.83
CA VAL A 60 9.71 1.94 -10.79
C VAL A 60 10.47 3.04 -10.04
N MET A 61 9.85 3.60 -9.00
CA MET A 61 10.48 4.62 -8.15
C MET A 61 11.75 4.09 -7.48
N CYS A 62 11.70 2.89 -6.90
CA CYS A 62 12.84 2.31 -6.17
C CYS A 62 14.00 1.90 -7.08
N VAL A 63 13.72 1.45 -8.30
CA VAL A 63 14.75 1.00 -9.25
C VAL A 63 15.41 2.18 -9.98
N PHE A 64 14.63 3.20 -10.35
CA PHE A 64 15.14 4.30 -11.18
C PHE A 64 15.29 5.60 -10.41
N CYS A 65 14.22 6.08 -9.77
CA CYS A 65 14.20 7.41 -9.17
C CYS A 65 15.09 7.49 -7.92
N VAL A 66 14.99 6.53 -7.01
CA VAL A 66 15.75 6.56 -5.75
C VAL A 66 17.27 6.54 -5.97
N PRO A 67 17.84 5.63 -6.79
CA PRO A 67 19.28 5.63 -7.04
C PRO A 67 19.75 6.86 -7.83
N ALA A 68 18.95 7.34 -8.79
CA ALA A 68 19.28 8.53 -9.57
C ALA A 68 19.32 9.78 -8.68
N THR A 69 18.31 10.00 -7.84
CA THR A 69 18.26 11.14 -6.90
C THR A 69 19.36 11.02 -5.84
N ALA A 70 19.66 9.82 -5.33
CA ALA A 70 20.76 9.62 -4.40
C ALA A 70 22.13 9.93 -5.05
N SER A 71 22.35 9.48 -6.28
CA SER A 71 23.57 9.80 -7.03
C SER A 71 23.69 11.30 -7.29
N TYR A 72 22.59 11.98 -7.62
CA TYR A 72 22.56 13.44 -7.79
C TYR A 72 22.94 14.16 -6.49
N ALA A 73 22.45 13.69 -5.34
CA ALA A 73 22.71 14.31 -4.05
C ALA A 73 24.16 14.13 -3.54
N PHE A 74 24.84 13.04 -3.93
CA PHE A 74 26.18 12.69 -3.41
C PHE A 74 27.32 12.79 -4.43
N ASP A 75 27.08 13.10 -5.71
CA ASP A 75 28.13 13.37 -6.70
C ASP A 75 28.43 14.87 -6.78
N ARG A 76 29.71 15.26 -6.69
CA ARG A 76 30.15 16.66 -6.82
C ARG A 76 29.85 17.23 -8.21
N ARG A 77 29.74 16.37 -9.23
CA ARG A 77 29.43 16.76 -10.62
C ARG A 77 27.94 17.00 -10.84
N GLY A 78 27.10 16.73 -9.84
CA GLY A 78 25.65 16.84 -9.95
C GLY A 78 25.03 15.73 -10.79
N TRP A 79 24.20 16.09 -11.76
CA TRP A 79 23.36 15.16 -12.53
C TRP A 79 24.15 14.48 -13.66
N VAL A 80 24.44 13.19 -13.54
CA VAL A 80 25.31 12.46 -14.49
C VAL A 80 24.57 11.57 -15.51
N PHE A 81 23.25 11.43 -15.40
CA PHE A 81 22.47 10.49 -16.24
C PHE A 81 21.93 11.11 -17.54
N GLY A 82 22.33 12.34 -17.85
CA GLY A 82 21.91 13.08 -19.04
C GLY A 82 20.45 13.56 -19.03
N ARG A 83 20.06 14.25 -20.10
CA ARG A 83 18.79 14.98 -20.20
C ARG A 83 17.54 14.08 -20.09
N HIS A 84 17.52 12.93 -20.76
CA HIS A 84 16.33 12.07 -20.76
C HIS A 84 16.00 11.52 -19.38
N MET A 85 17.02 11.06 -18.64
CA MET A 85 16.82 10.56 -17.29
C MET A 85 16.45 11.69 -16.33
N CYS A 86 16.94 12.92 -16.56
CA CYS A 86 16.55 14.09 -15.76
C CYS A 86 15.04 14.33 -15.84
N HIS A 87 14.51 14.50 -17.05
CA HIS A 87 13.06 14.68 -17.23
C HIS A 87 12.26 13.46 -16.76
N PHE A 88 12.72 12.25 -17.06
CA PHE A 88 12.04 11.03 -16.61
C PHE A 88 11.93 10.97 -15.08
N VAL A 89 13.03 11.19 -14.35
CA VAL A 89 13.06 11.10 -12.89
C VAL A 89 12.23 12.21 -12.25
N SER A 90 12.29 13.45 -12.74
CA SER A 90 11.47 14.55 -12.22
C SER A 90 9.97 14.29 -12.45
N VAL A 91 9.58 13.93 -13.67
CA VAL A 91 8.18 13.67 -14.02
C VAL A 91 7.65 12.43 -13.31
N MET A 92 8.41 11.33 -13.29
CA MET A 92 7.99 10.09 -12.65
C MET A 92 7.85 10.26 -11.14
N GLN A 93 8.72 11.01 -10.47
CA GLN A 93 8.57 11.29 -9.03
C GLN A 93 7.26 12.02 -8.72
N SER A 94 6.92 13.06 -9.50
CA SER A 94 5.66 13.79 -9.37
C SER A 94 4.46 12.88 -9.71
N ALA A 95 4.51 12.16 -10.83
CA ALA A 95 3.43 11.32 -11.30
C ALA A 95 3.15 10.15 -10.36
N ALA A 96 4.19 9.58 -9.73
CA ALA A 96 4.07 8.52 -8.75
C ALA A 96 3.27 8.95 -7.52
N VAL A 97 3.46 10.19 -7.03
CA VAL A 97 2.68 10.74 -5.91
C VAL A 97 1.20 10.80 -6.27
N TYR A 98 0.86 11.39 -7.41
CA TYR A 98 -0.53 11.47 -7.87
C TYR A 98 -1.13 10.08 -8.12
N ALA A 99 -0.38 9.18 -8.77
CA ALA A 99 -0.83 7.82 -9.05
C ALA A 99 -1.09 7.05 -7.75
N ALA A 100 -0.26 7.23 -6.73
CA ALA A 100 -0.46 6.64 -5.41
C ALA A 100 -1.72 7.16 -4.73
N VAL A 101 -1.91 8.49 -4.69
CA VAL A 101 -3.08 9.15 -4.09
C VAL A 101 -4.37 8.72 -4.77
N LEU A 102 -4.39 8.73 -6.11
CA LEU A 102 -5.55 8.32 -6.91
C LEU A 102 -5.83 6.82 -6.74
N SER A 103 -4.78 5.98 -6.67
CA SER A 103 -4.95 4.54 -6.42
C SER A 103 -5.52 4.27 -5.02
N LEU A 104 -5.00 4.92 -3.97
CA LEU A 104 -5.52 4.81 -2.60
C LEU A 104 -6.98 5.26 -2.51
N THR A 105 -7.31 6.36 -3.17
CA THR A 105 -8.67 6.88 -3.29
C THR A 105 -9.59 5.88 -4.00
N ALA A 106 -9.16 5.33 -5.13
CA ALA A 106 -9.91 4.33 -5.87
C ALA A 106 -10.11 3.05 -5.05
N ILE A 107 -9.13 2.62 -4.24
CA ILE A 107 -9.27 1.48 -3.34
C ILE A 107 -10.31 1.79 -2.24
N ALA A 108 -10.30 2.98 -1.66
CA ALA A 108 -11.29 3.40 -0.66
C ALA A 108 -12.71 3.36 -1.24
N VAL A 109 -12.90 3.90 -2.45
CA VAL A 109 -14.18 3.89 -3.17
C VAL A 109 -14.63 2.47 -3.54
N ASP A 110 -13.74 1.62 -4.08
CA ASP A 110 -14.07 0.21 -4.36
C ASP A 110 -14.54 -0.51 -3.09
N ARG A 111 -13.88 -0.24 -1.96
CA ARG A 111 -14.23 -0.83 -0.68
C ARG A 111 -15.58 -0.36 -0.17
N TYR A 112 -15.91 0.92 -0.34
CA TYR A 112 -17.24 1.47 -0.08
C TYR A 112 -18.31 0.80 -0.94
N VAL A 113 -18.13 0.78 -2.27
CA VAL A 113 -19.10 0.24 -3.22
C VAL A 113 -19.42 -1.21 -2.91
N VAL A 114 -18.39 -2.04 -2.65
CA VAL A 114 -18.58 -3.46 -2.34
C VAL A 114 -19.28 -3.66 -0.96
N VAL A 115 -19.31 -2.66 -0.06
CA VAL A 115 -20.05 -2.75 1.23
C VAL A 115 -21.49 -2.38 1.00
N ALA A 116 -21.69 -1.22 0.37
CA ALA A 116 -22.99 -0.64 0.14
C ALA A 116 -23.84 -1.56 -0.76
N TYR A 117 -23.24 -2.11 -1.82
CA TYR A 117 -23.90 -2.90 -2.85
C TYR A 117 -23.31 -4.32 -2.95
N PRO A 118 -23.70 -5.25 -2.06
CA PRO A 118 -23.15 -6.61 -2.02
C PRO A 118 -23.52 -7.50 -3.23
N ILE A 119 -24.57 -7.15 -3.98
CA ILE A 119 -25.08 -7.92 -5.13
C ILE A 119 -24.70 -7.22 -6.45
N ARG A 120 -23.41 -6.90 -6.62
CA ARG A 120 -22.89 -6.36 -7.89
C ARG A 120 -22.03 -7.42 -8.60
N ARG A 121 -22.18 -7.52 -9.92
CA ARG A 121 -21.31 -8.34 -10.77
C ARG A 121 -19.86 -7.89 -10.56
N ARG A 122 -18.93 -8.83 -10.43
CA ARG A 122 -17.50 -8.50 -10.26
C ARG A 122 -17.05 -7.63 -11.43
N ALA A 123 -16.27 -6.58 -11.15
CA ALA A 123 -15.68 -5.76 -12.18
C ALA A 123 -14.85 -6.63 -13.14
N GLY A 124 -15.06 -6.45 -14.44
CA GLY A 124 -14.28 -7.12 -15.47
C GLY A 124 -12.83 -6.62 -15.50
N TRP A 125 -11.94 -7.39 -16.12
CA TRP A 125 -10.54 -7.00 -16.31
C TRP A 125 -10.40 -5.70 -17.12
N GLN A 126 -11.25 -5.51 -18.13
CA GLN A 126 -11.30 -4.28 -18.95
C GLN A 126 -11.58 -3.03 -18.10
N PHE A 127 -12.49 -3.11 -17.13
CA PHE A 127 -12.77 -1.99 -16.22
C PHE A 127 -11.56 -1.69 -15.33
N CYS A 128 -10.88 -2.72 -14.81
CA CYS A 128 -9.71 -2.54 -13.95
C CYS A 128 -8.56 -1.89 -14.72
N TRP A 129 -8.34 -2.31 -15.97
CA TRP A 129 -7.32 -1.70 -16.82
C TRP A 129 -7.72 -0.26 -17.23
N GLY A 130 -8.96 -0.03 -17.65
CA GLY A 130 -9.45 1.32 -17.92
C GLY A 130 -9.26 2.28 -16.73
N LEU A 131 -9.50 1.81 -15.50
CA LEU A 131 -9.28 2.58 -14.28
C LEU A 131 -7.79 2.93 -14.07
N VAL A 132 -6.87 1.98 -14.27
CA VAL A 132 -5.44 2.25 -14.11
C VAL A 132 -4.92 3.18 -15.21
N VAL A 133 -5.35 3.00 -16.47
CA VAL A 133 -5.03 3.95 -17.55
C VAL A 133 -5.49 5.35 -17.17
N LEU A 134 -6.73 5.50 -16.66
CA LEU A 134 -7.28 6.77 -16.23
C LEU A 134 -6.45 7.41 -15.11
N ILE A 135 -6.04 6.62 -14.11
CA ILE A 135 -5.17 7.08 -13.02
C ILE A 135 -3.86 7.63 -13.60
N TRP A 136 -3.23 6.92 -14.53
CA TRP A 136 -1.96 7.36 -15.12
C TRP A 136 -2.12 8.61 -15.98
N LEU A 137 -3.17 8.68 -16.81
CA LEU A 137 -3.46 9.88 -17.62
C LEU A 137 -3.64 11.12 -16.75
N PHE A 138 -4.44 11.02 -15.68
CA PHE A 138 -4.59 12.14 -14.74
C PHE A 138 -3.30 12.45 -14.00
N SER A 139 -2.53 11.44 -13.59
CA SER A 139 -1.28 11.65 -12.85
C SER A 139 -0.24 12.37 -13.72
N LEU A 140 -0.08 11.95 -14.97
CA LEU A 140 0.81 12.60 -15.93
C LEU A 140 0.34 14.01 -16.31
N ALA A 141 -0.98 14.22 -16.45
CA ALA A 141 -1.54 15.54 -16.70
C ALA A 141 -1.28 16.51 -15.52
N LEU A 142 -1.44 16.04 -14.28
CA LEU A 142 -1.16 16.84 -13.08
C LEU A 142 0.35 17.10 -12.90
N SER A 143 1.21 16.20 -13.38
CA SER A 143 2.67 16.38 -13.39
C SER A 143 3.19 17.18 -14.59
N ALA A 144 2.33 17.65 -15.49
CA ALA A 144 2.74 18.44 -16.66
C ALA A 144 3.52 19.72 -16.30
N PRO A 145 3.17 20.49 -15.24
CA PRO A 145 3.97 21.65 -14.85
C PRO A 145 5.41 21.26 -14.47
N THR A 146 5.59 20.20 -13.70
CA THR A 146 6.93 19.64 -13.40
C THR A 146 7.67 19.31 -14.70
N ALA A 147 7.01 18.70 -15.69
CA ALA A 147 7.63 18.35 -16.96
C ALA A 147 8.10 19.56 -17.77
N LEU A 148 7.27 20.61 -17.83
CA LEU A 148 7.52 21.83 -18.60
C LEU A 148 8.61 22.70 -17.98
N HIS A 149 8.66 22.76 -16.65
CA HIS A 149 9.59 23.60 -15.91
C HIS A 149 10.89 22.87 -15.51
N THR A 150 11.00 21.55 -15.69
CA THR A 150 12.27 20.84 -15.49
C THR A 150 13.27 21.23 -16.57
N LEU A 151 14.42 21.78 -16.17
CA LEU A 151 15.54 22.10 -17.06
C LEU A 151 16.77 21.25 -16.71
N HIS A 152 17.47 20.80 -17.76
CA HIS A 152 18.79 20.20 -17.67
C HIS A 152 19.82 21.19 -18.20
N LEU A 153 20.69 21.69 -17.32
CA LEU A 153 21.74 22.65 -17.66
C LEU A 153 23.11 21.98 -17.54
N ASP A 154 23.87 22.01 -18.64
CA ASP A 154 25.26 21.59 -18.65
C ASP A 154 26.18 22.81 -18.55
N LEU A 155 26.67 23.09 -17.35
CA LEU A 155 27.54 24.24 -17.10
C LEU A 155 29.01 23.96 -17.45
N ARG A 156 29.34 22.76 -17.96
CA ARG A 156 30.70 22.44 -18.42
C ARG A 156 31.16 23.39 -19.52
N ALA A 157 30.24 23.81 -20.38
CA ALA A 157 30.50 24.80 -21.44
C ALA A 157 30.82 26.20 -20.90
N ALA A 158 30.38 26.52 -19.68
CA ALA A 158 30.65 27.78 -18.98
C ALA A 158 31.87 27.71 -18.04
N GLY A 159 32.66 26.64 -18.10
CA GLY A 159 33.87 26.46 -17.27
C GLY A 159 33.63 25.89 -15.88
N VAL A 160 32.38 25.52 -15.54
CA VAL A 160 32.02 24.92 -14.24
C VAL A 160 31.64 23.45 -14.46
N GLN A 161 32.39 22.51 -13.88
CA GLN A 161 32.15 21.06 -14.07
C GLN A 161 30.94 20.51 -13.30
N VAL A 162 29.77 21.13 -13.44
CA VAL A 162 28.52 20.72 -12.76
C VAL A 162 27.37 20.65 -13.77
N GLN A 163 26.60 19.57 -13.71
CA GLN A 163 25.35 19.42 -14.46
C GLN A 163 24.18 19.50 -13.48
N VAL A 164 23.20 20.34 -13.78
CA VAL A 164 22.03 20.58 -12.90
C VAL A 164 20.77 20.04 -13.56
N CYS A 165 19.92 19.40 -12.76
CA CYS A 165 18.60 18.92 -13.15
C CYS A 165 17.60 19.40 -12.10
N GLU A 166 16.97 20.57 -12.33
CA GLU A 166 16.02 21.16 -11.39
C GLU A 166 14.84 21.83 -12.12
N GLU A 167 13.76 22.07 -11.38
CA GLU A 167 12.62 22.84 -11.84
C GLU A 167 12.96 24.34 -11.80
N PHE A 168 12.80 25.03 -12.93
CA PHE A 168 13.04 26.46 -13.06
C PHE A 168 11.76 27.17 -13.54
N TRP A 169 11.25 28.06 -12.70
CA TRP A 169 9.99 28.79 -12.91
C TRP A 169 10.28 30.28 -13.19
N ASP A 170 10.83 30.57 -14.36
CA ASP A 170 11.29 31.90 -14.75
C ASP A 170 10.19 32.97 -14.59
N GLY A 171 10.40 33.92 -13.67
CA GLY A 171 9.44 34.99 -13.36
C GLY A 171 8.09 34.55 -12.79
N GLN A 172 7.88 33.25 -12.51
CA GLN A 172 6.59 32.67 -12.13
C GLN A 172 6.62 31.98 -10.76
N GLU A 173 7.31 32.58 -9.78
CA GLU A 173 7.42 32.08 -8.40
C GLU A 173 6.07 31.85 -7.72
N ARG A 174 5.09 32.74 -7.98
CA ARG A 174 3.72 32.57 -7.47
C ARG A 174 3.05 31.32 -8.06
N GLY A 175 3.35 30.98 -9.31
CA GLY A 175 2.84 29.76 -9.96
C GLY A 175 3.44 28.50 -9.34
N ARG A 176 4.77 28.51 -9.10
CA ARG A 176 5.48 27.43 -8.39
C ARG A 176 4.88 27.20 -7.00
N LEU A 177 4.67 28.27 -6.24
CA LEU A 177 4.06 28.19 -4.90
C LEU A 177 2.63 27.62 -4.94
N VAL A 178 1.79 28.10 -5.86
CA VAL A 178 0.42 27.61 -6.02
C VAL A 178 0.43 26.12 -6.39
N TYR A 179 1.33 25.70 -7.26
CA TYR A 179 1.49 24.30 -7.65
C TYR A 179 1.95 23.44 -6.45
N SER A 180 2.99 23.84 -5.72
CA SER A 180 3.48 23.14 -4.51
C SER A 180 2.37 23.01 -3.44
N CYS A 181 1.61 24.09 -3.19
CA CYS A 181 0.44 24.06 -2.32
C CYS A 181 -0.64 23.12 -2.85
N PHE A 182 -0.91 23.12 -4.15
CA PHE A 182 -1.88 22.22 -4.77
C PHE A 182 -1.47 20.75 -4.60
N ILE A 183 -0.20 20.38 -4.84
CA ILE A 183 0.29 19.00 -4.62
C ILE A 183 0.05 18.59 -3.18
N LEU A 184 0.42 19.46 -2.22
CA LEU A 184 0.28 19.21 -0.80
C LEU A 184 -1.21 19.08 -0.42
N LEU A 185 -2.08 19.98 -0.83
CA LEU A 185 -3.50 19.87 -0.48
C LEU A 185 -4.14 18.64 -1.14
N PHE A 186 -3.87 18.41 -2.42
CA PHE A 186 -4.42 17.29 -3.17
C PHE A 186 -4.00 15.94 -2.56
N SER A 187 -2.71 15.79 -2.24
CA SER A 187 -2.15 14.52 -1.74
C SER A 187 -2.66 14.13 -0.34
N TYR A 188 -3.21 15.09 0.41
CA TYR A 188 -3.67 14.86 1.79
C TYR A 188 -5.19 14.84 1.88
N PHE A 189 -5.85 15.86 1.35
CA PHE A 189 -7.30 16.02 1.50
C PHE A 189 -8.07 14.97 0.70
N VAL A 190 -7.66 14.68 -0.54
CA VAL A 190 -8.37 13.72 -1.41
C VAL A 190 -8.42 12.31 -0.78
N PRO A 191 -7.29 11.68 -0.40
CA PRO A 191 -7.34 10.33 0.15
C PRO A 191 -7.96 10.28 1.56
N LEU A 192 -7.75 11.31 2.39
CA LEU A 192 -8.39 11.39 3.72
C LEU A 192 -9.91 11.54 3.61
N ALA A 193 -10.40 12.41 2.72
CA ALA A 193 -11.82 12.57 2.47
C ALA A 193 -12.43 11.27 1.94
N ALA A 194 -11.78 10.61 0.98
CA ALA A 194 -12.26 9.36 0.42
C ALA A 194 -12.39 8.25 1.49
N VAL A 195 -11.39 8.08 2.36
CA VAL A 195 -11.44 7.11 3.46
C VAL A 195 -12.51 7.49 4.48
N SER A 196 -12.60 8.77 4.86
CA SER A 196 -13.55 9.27 5.86
C SER A 196 -15.00 9.12 5.40
N ILE A 197 -15.30 9.57 4.18
CA ILE A 197 -16.64 9.43 3.56
C ILE A 197 -17.01 7.96 3.45
N SER A 198 -16.08 7.12 2.97
CA SER A 198 -16.28 5.67 2.86
C SER A 198 -16.61 5.06 4.23
N TYR A 199 -15.86 5.41 5.27
CA TYR A 199 -16.06 4.90 6.62
C TYR A 199 -17.40 5.34 7.23
N CYS A 200 -17.74 6.63 7.12
CA CYS A 200 -18.99 7.19 7.62
C CYS A 200 -20.20 6.54 6.93
N ALA A 201 -20.17 6.47 5.59
CA ALA A 201 -21.26 5.90 4.81
C ALA A 201 -21.45 4.40 5.09
N ILE A 202 -20.38 3.65 5.32
CA ILE A 202 -20.44 2.25 5.75
C ILE A 202 -21.04 2.11 7.14
N SER A 203 -20.58 2.91 8.09
CA SER A 203 -21.05 2.88 9.47
C SER A 203 -22.55 3.15 9.54
N TYR A 204 -23.02 4.12 8.76
CA TYR A 204 -24.44 4.42 8.60
C TYR A 204 -25.23 3.23 8.02
N ARG A 205 -24.76 2.63 6.92
CA ARG A 205 -25.41 1.48 6.28
C ARG A 205 -25.42 0.22 7.16
N LEU A 206 -24.36 -0.02 7.95
CA LEU A 206 -24.33 -1.13 8.91
C LEU A 206 -25.34 -0.91 10.04
N ARG A 207 -25.48 0.32 10.56
CA ARG A 207 -26.49 0.65 11.57
C ARG A 207 -27.91 0.37 11.05
N GLN A 208 -28.22 0.78 9.82
CA GLN A 208 -29.52 0.49 9.19
C GLN A 208 -29.80 -1.01 9.04
N ARG A 209 -28.79 -1.83 8.72
CA ARG A 209 -28.95 -3.29 8.56
C ARG A 209 -29.03 -4.06 9.88
N THR A 210 -28.58 -3.47 11.00
CA THR A 210 -28.58 -4.11 12.33
C THR A 210 -29.97 -4.11 13.00
N ALA A 211 -30.95 -3.42 12.40
CA ALA A 211 -32.35 -3.44 12.84
C ALA A 211 -33.06 -4.79 12.62
N ARG A 212 -32.41 -5.80 12.00
CA ARG A 212 -32.96 -7.16 11.81
C ARG A 212 -32.20 -8.19 12.70
N PRO A 213 -32.86 -8.85 13.66
CA PRO A 213 -32.20 -9.69 14.68
C PRO A 213 -31.46 -10.94 14.15
N GLU A 214 -31.94 -11.55 13.06
CA GLU A 214 -31.54 -12.92 12.64
C GLU A 214 -30.14 -13.02 12.02
N VAL A 215 -29.50 -11.91 11.62
CA VAL A 215 -28.26 -11.94 10.82
C VAL A 215 -27.00 -11.56 11.63
N ARG A 216 -27.14 -11.35 12.95
CA ARG A 216 -26.12 -10.73 13.82
C ARG A 216 -24.76 -11.45 13.86
N TYR A 217 -24.69 -12.79 13.84
CA TYR A 217 -23.42 -13.53 13.96
C TYR A 217 -22.58 -13.56 12.67
N ALA A 218 -23.21 -13.84 11.51
CA ALA A 218 -22.54 -13.79 10.22
C ALA A 218 -22.11 -12.36 9.85
N GLN A 219 -22.94 -11.35 10.19
CA GLN A 219 -22.59 -9.94 10.02
C GLN A 219 -21.47 -9.47 10.96
N ALA A 220 -21.36 -9.98 12.19
CA ALA A 220 -20.29 -9.61 13.13
C ALA A 220 -18.91 -10.14 12.72
N ALA A 221 -18.82 -11.30 12.05
CA ALA A 221 -17.58 -11.80 11.48
C ALA A 221 -17.24 -11.07 10.16
N TRP A 222 -18.24 -10.78 9.35
CA TRP A 222 -18.12 -10.02 8.10
C TRP A 222 -17.68 -8.57 8.34
N SER A 223 -18.25 -7.89 9.35
CA SER A 223 -17.89 -6.53 9.76
C SER A 223 -16.45 -6.45 10.28
N ARG A 224 -15.98 -7.45 11.04
CA ARG A 224 -14.59 -7.51 11.55
C ARG A 224 -13.55 -7.59 10.43
N ARG A 225 -13.75 -8.46 9.43
CA ARG A 225 -12.82 -8.58 8.28
C ARG A 225 -12.83 -7.32 7.41
N ARG A 226 -13.99 -6.68 7.27
CA ARG A 226 -14.16 -5.41 6.55
C ARG A 226 -13.46 -4.26 7.27
N ARG A 227 -13.69 -4.11 8.59
CA ARG A 227 -13.06 -3.11 9.45
C ARG A 227 -11.54 -3.24 9.46
N LYS A 228 -11.00 -4.47 9.44
CA LYS A 228 -9.56 -4.68 9.25
C LYS A 228 -9.06 -4.10 7.92
N THR A 229 -9.80 -4.29 6.84
CA THR A 229 -9.41 -3.75 5.52
C THR A 229 -9.42 -2.22 5.52
N PHE A 230 -10.44 -1.59 6.12
CA PHE A 230 -10.48 -0.12 6.27
C PHE A 230 -9.38 0.42 7.17
N CYS A 231 -9.11 -0.24 8.30
CA CYS A 231 -8.00 0.12 9.16
C CYS A 231 -6.67 0.09 8.39
N LEU A 232 -6.46 -0.94 7.56
CA LEU A 232 -5.26 -1.04 6.72
C LEU A 232 -5.19 0.05 5.64
N LEU A 233 -6.32 0.46 5.06
CA LEU A 233 -6.35 1.61 4.15
C LEU A 233 -6.05 2.92 4.85
N LEU A 234 -6.64 3.15 6.02
CA LEU A 234 -6.38 4.34 6.83
C LEU A 234 -4.89 4.38 7.23
N VAL A 235 -4.34 3.28 7.72
CA VAL A 235 -2.91 3.17 8.05
C VAL A 235 -2.05 3.44 6.82
N SER A 236 -2.39 2.88 5.65
CA SER A 236 -1.65 3.14 4.41
C SER A 236 -1.68 4.62 4.00
N VAL A 237 -2.85 5.26 4.04
CA VAL A 237 -3.00 6.70 3.73
C VAL A 237 -2.23 7.56 4.73
N LEU A 238 -2.30 7.25 6.03
CA LEU A 238 -1.57 7.99 7.05
C LEU A 238 -0.06 7.80 6.92
N CYS A 239 0.42 6.57 6.70
CA CYS A 239 1.84 6.31 6.47
C CYS A 239 2.36 7.06 5.24
N PHE A 240 1.61 7.04 4.12
CA PHE A 240 1.96 7.81 2.93
C PHE A 240 1.99 9.32 3.24
N ALA A 241 0.95 9.86 3.87
CA ALA A 241 0.86 11.28 4.21
C ALA A 241 1.99 11.74 5.14
N PHE A 242 2.29 10.99 6.20
CA PHE A 242 3.36 11.36 7.14
C PHE A 242 4.76 11.19 6.55
N SER A 243 4.99 10.18 5.72
CA SER A 243 6.28 9.99 5.06
C SER A 243 6.61 11.09 4.05
N TRP A 244 5.62 11.53 3.28
CA TRP A 244 5.82 12.53 2.24
C TRP A 244 5.77 13.98 2.76
N LEU A 245 5.20 14.22 3.94
CA LEU A 245 5.02 15.58 4.49
C LEU A 245 6.33 16.35 4.62
N PRO A 246 7.40 15.79 5.20
CA PRO A 246 8.63 16.54 5.40
C PRO A 246 9.24 16.96 4.07
N LEU A 247 9.18 16.11 3.05
CA LEU A 247 9.70 16.45 1.72
C LEU A 247 8.89 17.58 1.09
N GLN A 248 7.56 17.50 1.12
CA GLN A 248 6.71 18.56 0.55
C GLN A 248 6.85 19.89 1.29
N VAL A 249 6.99 19.86 2.62
CA VAL A 249 7.22 21.06 3.43
C VAL A 249 8.59 21.66 3.14
N VAL A 250 9.65 20.85 3.02
CA VAL A 250 10.99 21.34 2.68
C VAL A 250 11.01 21.95 1.29
N ASN A 251 10.37 21.31 0.30
CA ASN A 251 10.24 21.88 -1.05
C ASN A 251 9.48 23.21 -1.00
N LEU A 252 8.37 23.29 -0.26
CA LEU A 252 7.60 24.52 -0.10
C LEU A 252 8.41 25.65 0.57
N ILE A 253 9.20 25.34 1.60
CA ILE A 253 10.06 26.35 2.24
C ILE A 253 11.17 26.79 1.29
N ARG A 254 11.77 25.87 0.53
CA ARG A 254 12.76 26.20 -0.51
C ARG A 254 12.18 27.08 -1.61
N ASP A 255 10.87 26.96 -1.86
CA ASP A 255 10.15 27.81 -2.81
C ASP A 255 9.88 29.22 -2.24
N LEU A 256 9.65 29.34 -0.93
CA LEU A 256 9.32 30.61 -0.26
C LEU A 256 10.55 31.43 0.18
N ASP A 257 11.65 30.76 0.53
CA ASP A 257 12.85 31.37 1.10
C ASP A 257 14.07 31.10 0.21
N THR A 258 14.20 31.90 -0.85
CA THR A 258 15.33 31.81 -1.81
C THR A 258 16.68 32.16 -1.18
N ASP A 259 16.69 32.85 -0.03
CA ASP A 259 17.91 33.26 0.68
C ASP A 259 18.43 32.20 1.65
N PHE A 260 17.72 31.07 1.81
CA PHE A 260 18.03 29.99 2.76
C PHE A 260 18.22 30.47 4.20
N SER A 261 17.48 31.52 4.57
CA SER A 261 17.52 32.16 5.88
C SER A 261 16.90 31.29 6.98
N ILE A 262 15.89 30.48 6.65
CA ILE A 262 15.10 29.68 7.57
C ILE A 262 15.72 28.30 7.83
N LEU A 263 16.12 27.57 6.77
CA LEU A 263 16.71 26.21 6.94
C LEU A 263 18.21 26.23 7.27
N GLY A 264 18.86 27.38 7.13
CA GLY A 264 20.31 27.51 7.25
C GLY A 264 21.06 26.83 6.11
N LYS A 265 21.90 27.61 5.40
CA LYS A 265 22.67 27.16 4.23
C LYS A 265 23.54 25.91 4.44
N ASN A 266 23.83 25.55 5.69
CA ASN A 266 24.68 24.40 6.04
C ASN A 266 23.88 23.09 6.21
N TYR A 267 22.59 23.15 6.53
CA TYR A 267 21.78 21.98 6.87
C TYR A 267 20.71 21.64 5.84
N VAL A 268 20.37 22.58 4.94
CA VAL A 268 19.31 22.41 3.94
C VAL A 268 19.44 21.10 3.12
N ASN A 269 20.66 20.78 2.65
CA ASN A 269 20.90 19.57 1.87
C ASN A 269 20.69 18.29 2.71
N ILE A 270 21.09 18.31 3.98
CA ILE A 270 20.91 17.17 4.90
C ILE A 270 19.42 16.97 5.21
N ILE A 271 18.71 18.06 5.48
CA ILE A 271 17.26 18.05 5.73
C ILE A 271 16.52 17.54 4.49
N GLN A 272 16.89 17.98 3.29
CA GLN A 272 16.31 17.52 2.03
C GLN A 272 16.56 16.03 1.80
N VAL A 273 17.80 15.56 1.92
CA VAL A 273 18.16 14.14 1.74
C VAL A 273 17.49 13.24 2.78
N SER A 274 17.38 13.71 4.03
CA SER A 274 16.68 12.98 5.10
C SER A 274 15.17 12.91 4.86
N SER A 275 14.57 14.02 4.44
CA SER A 275 13.14 14.09 4.11
C SER A 275 12.80 13.25 2.88
N HIS A 276 13.67 13.25 1.87
CA HIS A 276 13.55 12.39 0.70
C HIS A 276 13.66 10.91 1.09
N LEU A 277 14.62 10.54 1.94
CA LEU A 277 14.73 9.17 2.44
C LEU A 277 13.45 8.72 3.18
N LEU A 278 12.87 9.60 4.00
CA LEU A 278 11.61 9.33 4.70
C LEU A 278 10.43 9.17 3.74
N ALA A 279 10.34 10.00 2.70
CA ALA A 279 9.34 9.86 1.64
C ALA A 279 9.47 8.51 0.93
N MET A 280 10.69 8.12 0.55
CA MET A 280 10.95 6.86 -0.14
C MET A 280 10.71 5.63 0.74
N SER A 281 10.86 5.76 2.07
CA SER A 281 10.53 4.66 2.98
C SER A 281 9.04 4.28 3.00
N SER A 282 8.14 5.15 2.49
CA SER A 282 6.72 4.84 2.33
C SER A 282 6.47 3.60 1.45
N ALA A 283 7.29 3.39 0.43
CA ALA A 283 7.24 2.23 -0.46
C ALA A 283 7.52 0.91 0.28
N CYS A 284 8.27 0.95 1.38
CA CYS A 284 8.53 -0.23 2.22
C CYS A 284 7.28 -0.67 2.98
N TYR A 285 6.40 0.26 3.37
CA TYR A 285 5.26 -0.05 4.23
C TYR A 285 4.14 -0.76 3.48
N ASN A 286 3.93 -0.41 2.21
CA ASN A 286 2.86 -0.94 1.36
C ASN A 286 2.82 -2.48 1.34
N PRO A 287 3.93 -3.20 1.06
CA PRO A 287 4.00 -4.65 1.17
C PRO A 287 3.56 -5.19 2.52
N PHE A 288 4.02 -4.64 3.65
CA PHE A 288 3.69 -5.16 4.99
C PHE A 288 2.21 -4.92 5.34
N ILE A 289 1.68 -3.76 4.99
CA ILE A 289 0.27 -3.40 5.23
C ILE A 289 -0.64 -4.35 4.45
N TYR A 290 -0.43 -4.49 3.13
CA TYR A 290 -1.29 -5.32 2.29
C TYR A 290 -1.01 -6.82 2.45
N ALA A 291 0.21 -7.22 2.80
CA ALA A 291 0.54 -8.58 3.23
C ALA A 291 -0.30 -9.05 4.42
N SER A 292 -0.60 -8.15 5.37
CA SER A 292 -1.41 -8.48 6.54
C SER A 292 -2.87 -8.84 6.19
N LEU A 293 -3.34 -8.49 4.99
CA LEU A 293 -4.61 -8.96 4.40
C LEU A 293 -4.52 -10.43 3.97
N HIS A 294 -3.32 -10.87 3.59
CA HIS A 294 -3.04 -12.19 3.06
C HIS A 294 -2.39 -13.07 4.13
N LYS A 295 -3.20 -13.84 4.87
CA LYS A 295 -2.71 -14.81 5.89
C LYS A 295 -1.57 -15.73 5.40
N LYS A 296 -1.50 -16.02 4.09
CA LYS A 296 -0.43 -16.83 3.46
C LYS A 296 0.92 -16.08 3.30
N PHE A 297 0.90 -14.75 3.18
CA PHE A 297 2.12 -13.93 3.06
C PHE A 297 2.92 -13.94 4.36
N LEU A 298 2.24 -13.73 5.50
CA LEU A 298 2.84 -13.82 6.84
C LEU A 298 3.52 -15.18 7.07
N SER A 299 2.95 -16.29 6.58
CA SER A 299 3.59 -17.60 6.67
C SER A 299 4.83 -17.75 5.80
N CYS A 300 4.93 -17.04 4.67
CA CYS A 300 6.10 -17.06 3.79
C CYS A 300 7.22 -16.16 4.35
N VAL A 301 6.88 -14.95 4.81
CA VAL A 301 7.84 -14.05 5.49
C VAL A 301 8.32 -14.64 6.82
N CYS A 302 7.44 -15.24 7.63
CA CYS A 302 7.86 -15.95 8.84
C CYS A 302 8.59 -17.28 8.58
N ARG A 303 8.64 -17.79 7.34
CA ARG A 303 9.53 -18.92 6.97
C ARG A 303 10.92 -18.44 6.55
N HIS A 304 11.04 -17.24 5.99
CA HIS A 304 12.31 -16.63 5.60
C HIS A 304 12.98 -15.85 6.74
N PHE A 305 12.22 -15.32 7.70
CA PHE A 305 12.75 -14.91 8.99
C PHE A 305 12.74 -16.13 9.91
N PRO A 306 13.90 -16.71 10.28
CA PRO A 306 13.95 -17.77 11.28
C PRO A 306 13.70 -17.17 12.67
N SER A 307 12.46 -16.75 12.95
CA SER A 307 12.05 -16.57 14.33
C SER A 307 11.98 -17.97 14.94
N ARG A 308 12.89 -18.26 15.89
CA ARG A 308 12.84 -19.40 16.80
C ARG A 308 11.45 -19.50 17.42
N ARG A 309 10.52 -20.18 16.77
CA ARG A 309 9.26 -20.55 17.40
C ARG A 309 9.56 -21.69 18.36
N ARG A 310 9.60 -21.33 19.64
CA ARG A 310 9.32 -22.20 20.79
C ARG A 310 8.37 -23.31 20.35
N ARG A 311 8.87 -24.55 20.31
CA ARG A 311 8.07 -25.77 20.41
C ARG A 311 7.24 -25.62 21.69
N LYS A 312 5.97 -25.24 21.59
CA LYS A 312 4.99 -25.66 22.59
C LYS A 312 4.70 -27.12 22.27
N GLY A 313 5.52 -27.99 22.86
CA GLY A 313 5.28 -29.43 22.89
C GLY A 313 4.00 -29.69 23.67
N LYS A 314 3.16 -30.57 23.11
CA LYS A 314 1.99 -31.12 23.74
C LYS A 314 2.33 -32.55 24.18
N ASP A 315 2.08 -32.81 25.47
CA ASP A 315 1.86 -34.07 26.19
C ASP A 315 2.97 -35.14 26.30
N ARG A 316 3.41 -35.45 27.55
CA ARG A 316 3.13 -36.71 28.29
C ARG A 316 3.96 -36.89 29.60
N GLY A 317 3.27 -37.29 30.69
CA GLY A 317 3.77 -37.97 31.92
C GLY A 317 4.42 -37.07 32.99
N GLN A 318 4.28 -37.22 34.32
CA GLN A 318 3.78 -38.29 35.18
C GLN A 318 3.74 -37.79 36.67
N GLY A 319 2.80 -38.29 37.51
CA GLY A 319 2.77 -38.19 39.00
C GLY A 319 2.20 -36.88 39.59
N SER A 320 1.31 -36.81 40.58
CA SER A 320 0.91 -37.74 41.64
C SER A 320 -0.51 -37.46 42.17
N SER A 321 -1.07 -38.49 42.80
CA SER A 321 -2.37 -38.70 43.47
C SER A 321 -2.90 -37.59 44.39
N VAL A 322 -4.24 -37.40 44.45
CA VAL A 322 -5.07 -37.37 45.69
C VAL A 322 -6.57 -37.61 45.34
N LEU A 323 -7.07 -38.75 45.84
CA LEU A 323 -8.39 -39.16 46.36
C LEU A 323 -9.72 -38.36 46.18
N THR A 324 -10.78 -39.16 45.88
CA THR A 324 -12.23 -39.12 46.28
C THR A 324 -13.10 -37.93 45.79
N VAL A 325 -14.37 -38.07 45.38
CA VAL A 325 -15.52 -38.86 45.90
C VAL A 325 -16.49 -39.24 44.76
N SER A 326 -17.10 -40.42 44.93
CA SER A 326 -18.18 -41.05 44.16
C SER A 326 -19.51 -40.28 44.14
N HIS A 327 -20.20 -40.23 42.99
CA HIS A 327 -21.65 -40.42 42.96
C HIS A 327 -22.06 -41.22 41.70
N ARG A 328 -22.66 -42.38 41.95
CA ARG A 328 -23.24 -43.31 40.97
C ARG A 328 -24.59 -42.78 40.47
N LEU A 329 -24.92 -43.08 39.20
CA LEU A 329 -26.28 -43.44 38.77
C LEU A 329 -26.16 -44.44 37.59
N PRO A 330 -26.94 -45.53 37.55
CA PRO A 330 -26.67 -46.68 36.68
C PRO A 330 -27.38 -46.62 35.33
N ARG A 331 -26.74 -47.20 34.31
CA ARG A 331 -27.39 -47.68 33.08
C ARG A 331 -28.20 -48.94 33.41
N LEU A 332 -29.42 -49.04 32.87
CA LEU A 332 -30.05 -50.34 32.62
C LEU A 332 -29.93 -50.68 31.13
N HIS A 333 -29.38 -51.86 30.88
CA HIS A 333 -29.40 -52.59 29.62
C HIS A 333 -30.68 -53.43 29.53
N THR A 334 -31.22 -53.59 28.33
CA THR A 334 -31.83 -54.87 27.92
C THR A 334 -31.65 -55.07 26.42
N SER A 335 -31.02 -56.20 26.10
CA SER A 335 -30.75 -56.75 24.76
C SER A 335 -31.90 -57.68 24.33
N THR A 336 -32.06 -57.91 23.02
CA THR A 336 -32.48 -59.16 22.31
C THR A 336 -32.78 -58.79 20.83
N THR A 337 -31.98 -59.11 19.80
CA THR A 337 -31.70 -60.36 19.04
C THR A 337 -32.83 -60.91 18.14
N LEU A 338 -32.41 -61.32 16.92
CA LEU A 338 -33.08 -62.08 15.84
C LEU A 338 -34.10 -61.32 14.96
N ALA A 339 -34.32 -61.62 13.68
CA ALA A 339 -33.63 -62.25 12.54
C ALA A 339 -34.65 -62.21 11.36
N ASP A 340 -34.16 -62.46 10.14
CA ASP A 340 -34.91 -62.98 8.98
C ASP A 340 -35.70 -62.03 8.03
N LEU A 341 -35.08 -61.86 6.84
CA LEU A 341 -35.69 -61.80 5.49
C LEU A 341 -36.34 -63.18 5.17
N PRO A 342 -37.36 -63.32 4.28
CA PRO A 342 -37.21 -63.00 2.84
C PRO A 342 -38.47 -62.64 2.01
N ALA A 343 -38.19 -62.13 0.80
CA ALA A 343 -38.83 -62.35 -0.51
C ALA A 343 -40.36 -62.24 -0.75
N ALA A 344 -40.67 -61.36 -1.72
CA ALA A 344 -41.60 -61.50 -2.86
C ALA A 344 -43.11 -61.72 -2.60
N VAL A 345 -43.96 -60.89 -3.24
CA VAL A 345 -44.89 -61.29 -4.30
C VAL A 345 -45.62 -60.04 -4.85
N THR A 346 -45.71 -60.04 -6.18
CA THR A 346 -46.44 -59.17 -7.12
C THR A 346 -47.93 -58.97 -6.79
N HIS A 347 -48.49 -57.78 -7.09
CA HIS A 347 -49.69 -57.67 -7.94
C HIS A 347 -49.91 -56.23 -8.44
N SER A 348 -50.10 -56.14 -9.75
CA SER A 348 -50.45 -55.00 -10.60
C SER A 348 -51.97 -54.75 -10.66
N PHE A 349 -52.41 -53.49 -10.70
CA PHE A 349 -53.65 -52.96 -11.33
C PHE A 349 -53.52 -51.42 -11.29
N SER A 350 -53.10 -50.70 -12.34
CA SER A 350 -53.81 -50.24 -13.56
C SER A 350 -54.95 -49.24 -13.35
N HIS A 351 -54.94 -48.19 -14.18
CA HIS A 351 -55.94 -47.15 -14.45
C HIS A 351 -56.05 -45.98 -13.45
N GLY A 352 -56.07 -44.72 -13.87
CA GLY A 352 -56.13 -44.17 -15.23
C GLY A 352 -55.87 -42.66 -15.26
N ASN A 353 -55.39 -42.22 -16.42
CA ASN A 353 -55.28 -40.84 -16.88
C ASN A 353 -56.62 -40.10 -16.91
N TYR A 354 -56.53 -38.78 -17.02
CA TYR A 354 -57.34 -37.77 -17.75
C TYR A 354 -57.41 -36.53 -16.85
N ALA A 355 -57.15 -35.30 -17.26
CA ALA A 355 -56.60 -34.67 -18.44
C ALA A 355 -56.26 -33.23 -17.99
#